data_AF-A0A816HTS7-F1
#
_entry.id   AF-A0A816HTS7-F1
#
_cell.length_a   1.000
_cell.length_b   1.000
_cell.length_c   1.000
_cell.angle_alpha   90.00
_cell.angle_beta   90.00
_cell.angle_gamma   90.00
#
_symmetry.space_group_name_H-M   'P 1'
#
loop_
_entity.id
_entity.type
_entity.pdbx_description
1 polymer ?
#
loop_
_entity_poly.entity_id
_entity_poly.type
_entity_poly.pdbx_seq_one_letter_code
_entity_poly.pdbx_strand_id
1 'polypeptide(L)'
;MLETPDGPSFAMYPGFCPYRQPFGRFYNNSVHSVGRIGVWIFPEYSPTVGGSCTGDAPYQAVFEGLTTWRNARGFEWVMSSTIQIKGATVFDNNEAGLSCVTAINDQATNLPNLRSTFYDINTGSSVINSLIVGDSGTS
;
A
#
# COMPACT_ATOMS: atom_id res chain seq x y z
N MET A 1 -5.40 -5.09 9.76
CA MET A 1 -6.69 -4.55 9.30
C MET A 1 -7.83 -5.27 10.02
N LEU A 2 -9.06 -4.77 10.02
CA LEU A 2 -10.17 -5.59 10.52
C LEU A 2 -10.46 -6.72 9.52
N GLU A 3 -10.58 -7.96 10.02
CA GLU A 3 -10.95 -9.12 9.19
C GLU A 3 -12.38 -8.97 8.64
N THR A 4 -13.27 -8.34 9.42
CA THR A 4 -14.67 -8.06 9.08
C THR A 4 -15.03 -6.61 9.42
N PRO A 5 -16.10 -6.02 8.86
CA PRO A 5 -16.61 -4.73 9.31
C PRO A 5 -16.87 -4.69 10.81
N ASP A 6 -16.78 -3.51 11.42
CA ASP A 6 -17.23 -3.29 12.79
C ASP A 6 -18.65 -2.67 12.80
N GLY A 7 -19.28 -2.63 13.98
CA GLY A 7 -20.58 -2.03 14.20
C GLY A 7 -21.73 -2.75 13.48
N PRO A 8 -22.85 -2.05 13.18
CA PRO A 8 -24.03 -2.65 12.54
C PRO A 8 -23.74 -3.33 11.19
N SER A 9 -22.70 -2.90 10.49
CA SER A 9 -22.26 -3.47 9.22
C SER A 9 -21.75 -4.91 9.36
N PHE A 10 -21.25 -5.30 10.54
CA PHE A 10 -20.84 -6.69 10.80
C PHE A 10 -21.99 -7.67 10.61
N ALA A 11 -23.15 -7.35 11.21
CA ALA A 11 -24.34 -8.19 11.13
C ALA A 11 -24.95 -8.22 9.73
N MET A 12 -24.80 -7.13 8.97
CA MET A 12 -25.34 -7.01 7.61
C MET A 12 -24.46 -7.70 6.56
N TYR A 13 -23.15 -7.80 6.79
CA TYR A 13 -22.18 -8.32 5.83
C TYR A 13 -21.17 -9.28 6.47
N PRO A 14 -21.60 -10.45 7.00
CA PRO A 14 -20.74 -11.37 7.75
C PRO A 14 -19.61 -12.00 6.91
N GLY A 15 -19.71 -11.95 5.57
CA GLY A 15 -18.69 -12.46 4.65
C GLY A 15 -17.84 -11.39 3.98
N PHE A 16 -17.98 -10.12 4.38
CA PHE A 16 -17.19 -9.04 3.79
C PHE A 16 -15.81 -8.96 4.45
N CYS A 17 -14.76 -9.03 3.64
CA CYS A 17 -13.38 -8.91 4.11
C CYS A 17 -12.75 -7.63 3.59
N PRO A 18 -12.74 -6.53 4.38
CA PRO A 18 -12.23 -5.23 3.95
C PRO A 18 -10.80 -5.30 3.39
N TYR A 19 -9.94 -6.08 4.03
CA TYR A 19 -8.52 -6.18 3.68
C TYR A 19 -8.24 -6.95 2.38
N ARG A 20 -9.20 -7.73 1.90
CA ARG A 20 -9.10 -8.46 0.62
C ARG A 20 -9.83 -7.77 -0.52
N GLN A 21 -10.61 -6.73 -0.25
CA GLN A 21 -11.36 -6.05 -1.30
C GLN A 21 -10.42 -5.51 -2.37
N PRO A 22 -10.70 -5.72 -3.67
CA PRO A 22 -9.85 -5.19 -4.72
C PRO A 22 -9.84 -3.66 -4.68
N PHE A 23 -8.65 -3.08 -4.57
CA PHE A 23 -8.42 -1.67 -4.88
C PHE A 23 -8.11 -1.58 -6.37
N GLY A 24 -8.82 -0.69 -7.06
CA GLY A 24 -8.60 -0.45 -8.48
C GLY A 24 -7.30 0.29 -8.78
N ARG A 25 -7.37 1.20 -9.75
CA ARG A 25 -6.25 2.00 -10.22
C ARG A 25 -6.42 3.46 -9.82
N PHE A 26 -5.40 4.01 -9.17
CA PHE A 26 -5.24 5.43 -8.90
C PHE A 26 -4.31 6.01 -9.96
N TYR A 27 -4.84 6.86 -10.84
CA TYR A 27 -4.11 7.36 -12.00
C TYR A 27 -3.85 8.86 -11.92
N ASN A 28 -2.60 9.27 -12.16
CA ASN A 28 -2.16 10.68 -12.22
C ASN A 28 -2.56 11.51 -10.99
N ASN A 29 -2.40 10.93 -9.81
CA ASN A 29 -2.66 11.64 -8.56
C ASN A 29 -1.40 12.38 -8.09
N SER A 30 -1.60 13.52 -7.44
CA SER A 30 -0.55 14.26 -6.76
C SER A 30 -0.86 14.35 -5.26
N VAL A 31 0.12 14.14 -4.40
CA VAL A 31 -0.02 14.37 -2.96
C VAL A 31 1.20 15.06 -2.39
N HIS A 32 0.98 16.14 -1.64
CA HIS A 32 2.09 16.89 -1.07
C HIS A 32 1.70 17.63 0.21
N SER A 33 2.70 17.88 1.05
CA SER A 33 2.56 18.72 2.26
C SER A 33 1.47 18.24 3.22
N VAL A 34 1.16 16.93 3.25
CA VAL A 34 0.11 16.36 4.13
C VAL A 34 0.65 15.94 5.50
N GLY A 35 1.85 16.39 5.87
CA GLY A 35 2.52 16.01 7.12
C GLY A 35 3.18 14.64 7.00
N ARG A 36 2.62 13.61 7.67
CA ARG A 36 3.34 12.35 7.91
C ARG A 36 3.48 11.46 6.69
N ILE A 37 2.39 11.14 5.99
CA ILE A 37 2.40 10.15 4.90
C ILE A 37 1.53 10.64 3.74
N GLY A 38 2.10 10.74 2.55
CA GLY A 38 1.39 11.12 1.32
C GLY A 38 0.32 10.09 0.96
N VAL A 39 0.73 8.85 0.72
CA VAL A 39 -0.19 7.71 0.55
C VAL A 39 0.13 6.65 1.58
N TRP A 40 -0.87 6.21 2.35
CA TRP A 40 -0.71 5.17 3.35
C TRP A 40 -1.61 3.98 3.06
N ILE A 41 -0.99 2.81 2.82
CA ILE A 41 -1.70 1.55 2.75
C ILE A 41 -1.73 0.93 4.14
N PHE A 42 -2.95 0.72 4.62
CA PHE A 42 -3.21 0.26 5.97
C PHE A 42 -2.61 -1.15 6.21
N PRO A 43 -2.12 -1.44 7.43
CA PRO A 43 -1.58 -2.75 7.77
C PRO A 43 -2.45 -3.92 7.33
N GLU A 44 -1.85 -4.92 6.67
CA GLU A 44 -2.46 -6.20 6.27
C GLU A 44 -3.37 -6.15 5.04
N TYR A 45 -3.33 -5.06 4.28
CA TYR A 45 -4.06 -4.98 3.03
C TYR A 45 -3.46 -5.94 1.97
N SER A 46 -4.27 -6.88 1.49
CA SER A 46 -3.85 -7.94 0.55
C SER A 46 -5.00 -8.25 -0.42
N PRO A 47 -5.24 -7.40 -1.43
CA PRO A 47 -6.38 -7.53 -2.33
C PRO A 47 -6.37 -8.82 -3.14
N THR A 48 -7.58 -9.34 -3.38
CA THR A 48 -7.83 -10.53 -4.21
C THR A 48 -8.88 -10.23 -5.27
N VAL A 49 -8.93 -11.04 -6.33
CA VAL A 49 -9.85 -10.82 -7.46
C VAL A 49 -11.31 -10.77 -7.01
N GLY A 50 -11.71 -11.63 -6.06
CA GLY A 50 -13.08 -11.74 -5.58
C GLY A 50 -13.40 -10.94 -4.33
N GLY A 51 -12.40 -10.39 -3.65
CA GLY A 51 -12.59 -9.71 -2.36
C GLY A 51 -13.11 -10.62 -1.23
N SER A 52 -13.19 -11.93 -1.45
CA SER A 52 -13.77 -12.86 -0.49
C SER A 52 -12.82 -13.13 0.68
N CYS A 53 -13.39 -13.51 1.83
CA CYS A 53 -12.63 -13.97 2.99
C CYS A 53 -11.89 -15.30 2.78
N THR A 54 -12.16 -15.97 1.66
CA THR A 54 -11.55 -17.22 1.24
C THR A 54 -11.05 -17.08 -0.20
N GLY A 55 -10.00 -17.79 -0.56
CA GLY A 55 -9.35 -17.68 -1.87
C GLY A 55 -8.24 -16.64 -1.89
N ASP A 56 -7.19 -16.95 -2.65
CA ASP A 56 -5.90 -16.25 -2.58
C ASP A 56 -5.40 -15.75 -3.94
N ALA A 57 -6.27 -15.70 -4.95
CA ALA A 57 -5.90 -15.16 -6.26
C ALA A 57 -5.60 -13.65 -6.11
N PRO A 58 -4.32 -13.23 -6.23
CA PRO A 58 -3.91 -11.87 -5.93
C PRO A 58 -4.51 -10.89 -6.94
N TYR A 59 -4.89 -9.72 -6.48
CA TYR A 59 -5.29 -8.60 -7.33
C TYR A 59 -4.44 -7.38 -7.01
N GLN A 60 -4.02 -6.63 -8.03
CA GLN A 60 -3.06 -5.55 -7.84
C GLN A 60 -3.77 -4.24 -7.52
N ALA A 61 -3.39 -3.59 -6.41
CA ALA A 61 -3.71 -2.19 -6.17
C ALA A 61 -2.67 -1.33 -6.91
N VAL A 62 -3.12 -0.59 -7.93
CA VAL A 62 -2.20 0.11 -8.85
C VAL A 62 -2.23 1.61 -8.63
N PHE A 63 -1.05 2.18 -8.37
CA PHE A 63 -0.79 3.62 -8.29
C PHE A 63 0.08 4.02 -9.46
N GLU A 64 -0.56 4.56 -10.50
CA GLU A 64 0.09 4.86 -11.78
C GLU A 64 0.18 6.37 -12.00
N GLY A 65 1.37 6.87 -12.32
CA GLY A 65 1.61 8.30 -12.53
C GLY A 65 1.54 9.13 -11.24
N LEU A 66 1.74 8.51 -10.07
CA LEU A 66 1.72 9.22 -8.79
C LEU A 66 2.86 10.24 -8.73
N THR A 67 2.55 11.48 -8.33
CA THR A 67 3.56 12.48 -7.97
C THR A 67 3.47 12.80 -6.47
N THR A 68 4.55 12.62 -5.71
CA THR A 68 4.51 12.84 -4.24
C THR A 68 5.76 13.55 -3.72
N TRP A 69 5.55 14.65 -2.97
CA TRP A 69 6.62 15.50 -2.45
C TRP A 69 6.25 16.24 -1.16
N ARG A 70 7.23 16.72 -0.42
CA ARG A 70 7.07 17.50 0.83
C ARG A 70 6.19 16.83 1.87
N ASN A 71 6.21 15.52 1.92
CA ASN A 71 5.67 14.74 3.04
C ASN A 71 6.84 14.23 3.88
N ALA A 72 6.60 13.74 5.09
CA ALA A 72 7.63 12.99 5.79
C ALA A 72 7.94 11.70 5.02
N ARG A 73 6.89 10.96 4.63
CA ARG A 73 7.00 9.82 3.71
C ARG A 73 6.09 9.97 2.49
N GLY A 74 6.62 9.78 1.28
CA GLY A 74 5.86 9.99 0.04
C GLY A 74 4.78 8.94 -0.20
N PHE A 75 5.11 7.68 0.02
CA PHE A 75 4.19 6.54 -0.03
C PHE A 75 4.66 5.48 0.97
N GLU A 76 3.76 4.96 1.80
CA GLU A 76 4.03 3.87 2.73
C GLU A 76 3.01 2.74 2.61
N TRP A 77 3.49 1.49 2.63
CA TRP A 77 2.63 0.32 2.85
C TRP A 77 3.17 -0.57 3.96
N VAL A 78 2.25 -1.01 4.82
CA VAL A 78 2.57 -1.77 6.03
C VAL A 78 1.96 -3.15 5.91
N MET A 79 2.77 -4.18 6.11
CA MET A 79 2.40 -5.60 6.05
C MET A 79 1.43 -5.94 4.90
N SER A 80 1.66 -5.39 3.72
CA SER A 80 0.72 -5.42 2.60
C SER A 80 1.33 -6.12 1.39
N SER A 81 0.48 -6.71 0.57
CA SER A 81 0.89 -7.40 -0.65
C SER A 81 0.22 -6.78 -1.88
N THR A 82 0.72 -7.13 -3.06
CA THR A 82 0.14 -6.78 -4.39
C THR A 82 -0.03 -5.28 -4.66
N ILE A 83 0.85 -4.43 -4.09
CA ILE A 83 0.85 -2.98 -4.31
C ILE A 83 1.81 -2.59 -5.44
N GLN A 84 1.30 -2.01 -6.52
CA GLN A 84 2.11 -1.61 -7.66
C GLN A 84 2.19 -0.09 -7.81
N ILE A 85 3.41 0.44 -7.83
CA ILE A 85 3.69 1.86 -8.06
C ILE A 85 4.34 1.98 -9.45
N LYS A 86 3.62 2.56 -10.42
CA LYS A 86 4.02 2.60 -11.83
C LYS A 86 4.22 4.03 -12.30
N GLY A 87 5.36 4.33 -12.92
CA GLY A 87 5.58 5.65 -13.53
C GLY A 87 5.52 6.80 -12.52
N ALA A 88 5.87 6.56 -11.26
CA ALA A 88 5.75 7.57 -10.22
C ALA A 88 6.92 8.56 -10.23
N THR A 89 6.66 9.79 -9.82
CA THR A 89 7.66 10.82 -9.55
C THR A 89 7.65 11.15 -8.07
N VAL A 90 8.68 10.73 -7.36
CA VAL A 90 8.80 10.82 -5.90
C VAL A 90 10.01 11.68 -5.58
N PHE A 91 9.83 12.82 -4.91
CA PHE A 91 10.95 13.73 -4.61
C PHE A 91 10.70 14.54 -3.35
N ASP A 92 11.75 15.09 -2.74
CA ASP A 92 11.63 16.09 -1.66
C ASP A 92 10.74 15.63 -0.47
N ASN A 93 10.82 14.35 -0.09
CA ASN A 93 10.17 13.84 1.12
C ASN A 93 11.20 13.72 2.24
N ASN A 94 10.86 14.20 3.44
CA ASN A 94 11.83 14.49 4.51
C ASN A 94 12.49 13.22 5.11
N GLU A 95 11.76 12.12 5.22
CA GLU A 95 12.27 10.86 5.79
C GLU A 95 12.48 9.81 4.72
N ALA A 96 11.49 9.57 3.85
CA ALA A 96 11.59 8.59 2.77
C ALA A 96 10.66 8.89 1.59
N GLY A 97 11.12 8.66 0.37
CA GLY A 97 10.25 8.70 -0.81
C GLY A 97 9.22 7.58 -0.77
N LEU A 98 9.68 6.34 -0.61
CA LEU A 98 8.87 5.13 -0.48
C LEU A 98 9.29 4.38 0.80
N SER A 99 8.31 3.88 1.56
CA SER A 99 8.52 3.13 2.80
C SER A 99 7.74 1.82 2.75
N CYS A 100 8.40 0.71 3.09
CA CYS A 100 7.77 -0.60 3.19
C CYS A 100 8.04 -1.18 4.56
N VAL A 101 6.99 -1.44 5.33
CA VAL A 101 7.10 -1.95 6.70
C VAL A 101 6.63 -3.39 6.71
N THR A 102 7.54 -4.34 6.87
CA THR A 102 7.23 -5.78 6.85
C THR A 102 6.66 -6.30 8.17
N ALA A 103 6.85 -5.58 9.27
CA ALA A 103 6.42 -5.99 10.60
C ALA A 103 6.23 -4.76 11.50
N ILE A 104 5.16 -4.77 12.29
CA ILE A 104 4.94 -3.78 13.36
C ILE A 104 5.06 -4.40 14.76
N ASN A 105 5.11 -5.74 14.87
CA ASN A 105 5.18 -6.53 16.11
C ASN A 105 6.16 -7.73 15.98
N ASP A 106 6.12 -8.68 16.93
CA ASP A 106 6.86 -9.96 16.92
C ASP A 106 6.66 -10.72 15.58
N GLN A 107 7.75 -11.31 15.07
CA GLN A 107 7.81 -12.04 13.81
C GLN A 107 6.89 -13.25 13.75
N ALA A 108 6.53 -13.85 14.90
CA ALA A 108 5.63 -15.01 14.94
C ALA A 108 4.22 -14.72 14.43
N THR A 109 3.75 -13.47 14.47
CA THR A 109 2.44 -13.07 13.93
C THR A 109 2.51 -12.53 12.50
N ASN A 110 3.71 -12.37 11.93
CA ASN A 110 3.90 -11.84 10.59
C ASN A 110 3.86 -12.99 9.57
N LEU A 111 2.64 -13.29 9.11
CA LEU A 111 2.45 -14.33 8.09
C LEU A 111 3.30 -14.03 6.84
N PRO A 112 3.92 -15.03 6.19
CA PRO A 112 4.80 -14.82 5.04
C PRO A 112 4.16 -14.06 3.87
N ASN A 113 2.85 -14.20 3.69
CA ASN A 113 2.05 -13.51 2.67
C ASN A 113 1.81 -12.01 2.98
N LEU A 114 2.12 -11.55 4.19
CA LEU A 114 1.99 -10.16 4.63
C LEU A 114 3.33 -9.41 4.60
N ARG A 115 4.36 -9.97 3.96
CA ARG A 115 5.65 -9.29 3.84
C ARG A 115 5.59 -8.19 2.78
N SER A 116 5.61 -6.94 3.23
CA SER A 116 5.81 -5.75 2.39
C SER A 116 7.18 -5.80 1.71
N THR A 117 7.25 -6.45 0.55
CA THR A 117 8.47 -6.66 -0.25
C THR A 117 8.22 -6.25 -1.69
N PHE A 118 9.29 -6.12 -2.49
CA PHE A 118 9.19 -6.04 -3.94
C PHE A 118 9.56 -7.40 -4.51
N TYR A 119 8.65 -8.08 -5.21
CA TYR A 119 8.91 -9.46 -5.60
C TYR A 119 8.38 -9.87 -6.98
N ASP A 120 7.32 -9.24 -7.51
CA ASP A 120 6.80 -9.58 -8.83
C ASP A 120 6.05 -8.40 -9.48
N ILE A 121 6.37 -8.13 -10.74
CA ILE A 121 5.71 -7.12 -11.59
C ILE A 121 4.33 -7.58 -12.10
N ASN A 122 4.08 -8.88 -12.17
CA ASN A 122 2.83 -9.44 -12.68
C ASN A 122 1.82 -9.63 -11.56
N THR A 123 2.23 -10.25 -10.46
CA THR A 123 1.29 -10.62 -9.39
C THR A 123 1.51 -9.88 -8.08
N GLY A 124 2.73 -9.38 -7.84
CA GLY A 124 3.16 -8.91 -6.53
C GLY A 124 3.31 -7.40 -6.40
N SER A 125 3.86 -7.02 -5.25
CA SER A 125 4.24 -5.63 -4.98
C SER A 125 5.48 -5.26 -5.77
N SER A 126 5.47 -4.07 -6.39
CA SER A 126 6.55 -3.63 -7.29
C SER A 126 6.56 -2.12 -7.51
N VAL A 127 7.76 -1.58 -7.78
CA VAL A 127 7.98 -0.19 -8.23
C VAL A 127 8.55 -0.25 -9.63
N ILE A 128 7.85 0.34 -10.61
CA ILE A 128 8.08 0.10 -12.03
C ILE A 128 8.18 1.43 -12.74
N ASN A 129 9.28 1.65 -13.48
CA ASN A 129 9.51 2.85 -14.30
C ASN A 129 9.32 4.18 -13.53
N SER A 130 9.69 4.20 -12.25
CA SER A 130 9.50 5.36 -11.38
C SER A 130 10.80 6.12 -11.15
N LEU A 131 10.69 7.44 -11.02
CA LEU A 131 11.78 8.34 -10.62
C LEU A 131 11.67 8.62 -9.13
N ILE A 132 12.73 8.33 -8.38
CA ILE A 132 12.81 8.60 -6.94
C ILE A 132 14.05 9.45 -6.68
N VAL A 133 13.84 10.65 -6.17
CA VAL A 133 14.89 11.63 -5.84
C VAL A 133 14.81 11.90 -4.34
N GLY A 134 15.94 11.81 -3.64
CA GLY A 134 15.99 12.14 -2.21
C GLY A 134 15.78 13.64 -1.94
N ASP A 135 15.48 13.98 -0.69
CA ASP A 135 15.60 15.35 -0.23
C ASP A 135 17.10 15.73 -0.11
N SER A 136 17.45 16.92 -0.59
CA SER A 136 18.81 17.47 -0.50
C SER A 136 19.12 18.05 0.88
N GLY A 137 18.12 18.22 1.75
CA GLY A 137 18.27 18.76 3.10
C GLY A 137 18.61 20.25 3.14
N THR A 138 18.61 20.94 2.00
CA THR A 138 18.80 22.38 1.90
C THR A 138 17.44 23.06 1.74
N SER A 139 16.69 23.16 2.83
CA SER A 139 15.45 23.94 2.92
C SER A 139 15.70 25.35 3.44
#